data_AF-A0A2I0U6N6-F1
#
_entry.id   AF-A0A2I0U6N6-F1
#
_cell.length_a   1.000
_cell.length_b   1.000
_cell.length_c   1.000
_cell.angle_alpha   90.00
_cell.angle_beta   90.00
_cell.angle_gamma   90.00
#
_symmetry.space_group_name_H-M   'P 1'
#
loop_
_entity.id
_entity.type
_entity.pdbx_description
1 polymer ?
#
loop_
_entity_poly.entity_id
_entity_poly.type
_entity_poly.pdbx_seq_one_letter_code
_entity_poly.pdbx_strand_id
1 'polypeptide(L)'
;MHSDSIILRDDFDSYHQQELNPTMWSECSNCEVGEQCGVIMHGSAVTFCEPYGPRELVHASTGRSPVPFTLLHHCLSPPAKGRDGVCTSIGGLHGKSHQKMNPGSGSCRFSYSDPSITVSYSKNSSADWTQLEKISAPSNVSTIIHILYLPEDAKGENIHFQWKQDYVLAGDVYEACWALDNILIINAAHRKVVLEDNLDPVDTGNWLFFPGATVKHSCQSDGNSIYFHGTEGSEFNFATTRDVDLSTEDAQEQWAEEFESQPKGSLQVPEAEVEAGQLQQQPALTFQHQEHGHAYRARGGTCDSGESHENDVILYAKIEGRREHIPLDTLTYAAYKVPSLVSVVISPDLQTPATKFCLKQKSHQGHNRNVWAVDYFHILPVLPSTVTHMIQFSINLGCGTYQPGNRWNRITIPLPNAALTSDTRIRWRQTGPILGNMWAIDNS
;
A
#
# COMPACT_ATOMS: atom_id res chain seq x y z
N MET A 1 -2.09 -21.51 -7.34
CA MET A 1 -3.13 -20.96 -8.25
C MET A 1 -3.73 -19.74 -7.59
N HIS A 2 -4.08 -18.70 -8.35
CA HIS A 2 -4.76 -17.53 -7.79
C HIS A 2 -6.28 -17.75 -7.72
N SER A 3 -6.88 -17.24 -6.66
CA SER A 3 -8.32 -17.03 -6.54
C SER A 3 -8.84 -16.10 -7.64
N ASP A 4 -10.17 -15.96 -7.75
CA ASP A 4 -10.78 -14.96 -8.63
C ASP A 4 -10.60 -13.53 -8.11
N SER A 5 -10.21 -13.34 -6.85
CA SER A 5 -9.88 -12.04 -6.24
C SER A 5 -8.46 -11.52 -6.57
N ILE A 6 -7.62 -12.33 -7.22
CA ILE A 6 -6.22 -11.99 -7.54
C ILE A 6 -5.95 -12.22 -9.04
N ILE A 7 -5.39 -11.20 -9.71
CA ILE A 7 -5.03 -11.23 -11.13
C ILE A 7 -3.58 -11.70 -11.28
N LEU A 8 -2.69 -11.14 -10.45
CA LEU A 8 -1.28 -11.51 -10.29
C LEU A 8 -0.95 -11.41 -8.80
N ARG A 9 -0.20 -12.38 -8.28
CA ARG A 9 0.60 -12.22 -7.06
C ARG A 9 1.90 -13.00 -7.21
N ASP A 10 3.02 -12.31 -7.12
CA ASP A 10 4.34 -12.94 -7.04
C ASP A 10 5.11 -12.37 -5.84
N ASP A 11 5.63 -13.28 -5.02
CA ASP A 11 6.52 -13.03 -3.89
C ASP A 11 7.95 -13.51 -4.16
N PHE A 12 8.20 -14.06 -5.36
CA PHE A 12 9.46 -14.60 -5.86
C PHE A 12 10.08 -15.77 -5.06
N ASP A 13 9.64 -16.01 -3.81
CA ASP A 13 9.89 -17.20 -3.00
C ASP A 13 9.07 -18.43 -3.48
N SER A 14 7.89 -18.22 -4.09
CA SER A 14 6.94 -19.30 -4.41
C SER A 14 7.36 -20.25 -5.55
N TYR A 15 8.30 -19.87 -6.43
CA TYR A 15 8.65 -20.67 -7.62
C TYR A 15 9.87 -21.57 -7.39
N HIS A 16 9.67 -22.89 -7.44
CA HIS A 16 10.64 -23.91 -7.03
C HIS A 16 12.02 -23.92 -7.73
N GLN A 17 12.19 -23.16 -8.83
CA GLN A 17 13.45 -23.09 -9.57
C GLN A 17 14.35 -21.90 -9.17
N GLN A 18 13.88 -20.98 -8.32
CA GLN A 18 14.56 -19.69 -8.03
C GLN A 18 14.79 -18.85 -9.30
N GLU A 19 13.87 -18.97 -10.25
CA GLU A 19 13.81 -18.25 -11.53
C GLU A 19 12.45 -17.52 -11.63
N LEU A 20 12.32 -16.56 -12.54
CA LEU A 20 11.01 -15.95 -12.82
C LEU A 20 10.02 -16.99 -13.34
N ASN A 21 8.81 -17.03 -12.78
CA ASN A 21 7.76 -17.93 -13.27
C ASN A 21 7.31 -17.53 -14.69
N PRO A 22 7.53 -18.36 -15.72
CA PRO A 22 7.23 -18.01 -17.11
C PRO A 22 5.72 -17.98 -17.44
N THR A 23 4.85 -18.30 -16.48
CA THR A 23 3.39 -18.10 -16.61
C THR A 23 2.92 -16.74 -16.07
N MET A 24 3.82 -15.96 -15.45
CA MET A 24 3.55 -14.63 -14.88
C MET A 24 4.41 -13.53 -15.53
N TRP A 25 5.60 -13.88 -16.02
CA TRP A 25 6.58 -12.95 -16.58
C TRP A 25 6.96 -13.35 -18.00
N SER A 26 6.86 -12.42 -18.95
CA SER A 26 7.15 -12.67 -20.36
C SER A 26 8.57 -12.27 -20.77
N GLU A 27 9.15 -11.29 -20.09
CA GLU A 27 10.50 -10.79 -20.38
C GLU A 27 11.13 -10.23 -19.10
N CYS A 28 12.44 -10.43 -18.94
CA CYS A 28 13.25 -9.65 -18.02
C CYS A 28 14.60 -9.35 -18.66
N SER A 29 14.98 -8.07 -18.69
CA SER A 29 16.28 -7.61 -19.14
C SER A 29 17.16 -7.27 -17.94
N ASN A 30 18.34 -7.88 -17.91
CA ASN A 30 19.41 -7.67 -16.93
C ASN A 30 18.94 -7.70 -15.46
N CYS A 31 18.19 -8.74 -15.11
CA CYS A 31 17.69 -8.98 -13.76
C CYS A 31 18.04 -10.39 -13.26
N GLU A 32 18.11 -10.57 -11.95
CA GLU A 32 18.25 -11.88 -11.31
C GLU A 32 17.25 -12.02 -10.14
N VAL A 33 16.70 -13.22 -9.96
CA VAL A 33 15.91 -13.57 -8.75
C VAL A 33 16.86 -14.03 -7.64
N GLY A 34 16.62 -13.60 -6.41
CA GLY A 34 17.33 -14.09 -5.22
C GLY A 34 17.59 -13.02 -4.16
N GLU A 35 18.62 -13.26 -3.35
CA GLU A 35 19.06 -12.40 -2.25
C GLU A 35 20.30 -11.56 -2.61
N GLN A 36 20.52 -11.21 -3.89
CA GLN A 36 21.68 -10.42 -4.36
C GLN A 36 21.77 -9.08 -3.61
N CYS A 37 20.62 -8.44 -3.40
CA CYS A 37 20.48 -7.26 -2.56
C CYS A 37 19.92 -7.59 -1.16
N GLY A 38 20.06 -8.83 -0.66
CA GLY A 38 19.48 -9.25 0.61
C GLY A 38 17.96 -9.22 0.63
N VAL A 39 17.37 -9.27 1.83
CA VAL A 39 15.91 -9.28 2.02
C VAL A 39 15.32 -7.92 1.69
N ILE A 40 14.24 -7.89 0.90
CA ILE A 40 13.52 -6.67 0.53
C ILE A 40 12.24 -6.53 1.38
N MET A 41 11.38 -7.55 1.37
CA MET A 41 10.27 -7.76 2.30
C MET A 41 10.42 -9.10 3.01
N HIS A 42 10.64 -10.18 2.25
CA HIS A 42 11.00 -11.51 2.74
C HIS A 42 11.72 -12.30 1.65
N GLY A 43 12.74 -13.08 2.02
CA GLY A 43 13.39 -14.02 1.10
C GLY A 43 13.91 -13.37 -0.18
N SER A 44 13.48 -13.92 -1.31
CA SER A 44 13.95 -13.63 -2.66
C SER A 44 13.26 -12.41 -3.28
N ALA A 45 13.99 -11.63 -4.08
CA ALA A 45 13.44 -10.52 -4.85
C ALA A 45 13.97 -10.53 -6.30
N VAL A 46 13.33 -9.79 -7.22
CA VAL A 46 13.88 -9.51 -8.54
C VAL A 46 14.82 -8.32 -8.43
N THR A 47 16.11 -8.53 -8.68
CA THR A 47 17.18 -7.53 -8.51
C THR A 47 17.74 -7.08 -9.86
N PHE A 48 18.06 -5.79 -9.98
CA PHE A 48 18.67 -5.19 -11.18
C PHE A 48 20.00 -4.54 -10.80
N CYS A 49 21.12 -5.23 -11.04
CA CYS A 49 22.45 -4.75 -10.67
C CYS A 49 23.40 -4.45 -11.85
N GLU A 50 23.11 -4.93 -13.07
CA GLU A 50 24.03 -4.72 -14.20
C GLU A 50 24.25 -3.22 -14.48
N PRO A 51 25.51 -2.76 -14.61
CA PRO A 51 25.82 -1.34 -14.80
C PRO A 51 25.50 -0.82 -16.22
N TYR A 52 25.22 -1.72 -17.16
CA TYR A 52 24.89 -1.43 -18.56
C TYR A 52 23.64 -2.19 -19.01
N GLY A 53 23.05 -1.76 -20.13
CA GLY A 53 21.92 -2.43 -20.78
C GLY A 53 20.53 -1.99 -20.28
N PRO A 54 19.45 -2.49 -20.89
CA PRO A 54 18.10 -2.28 -20.36
C PRO A 54 17.92 -3.01 -19.03
N ARG A 55 17.27 -2.36 -18.06
CA ARG A 55 16.80 -2.96 -16.80
C ARG A 55 15.28 -2.95 -16.81
N GLU A 56 14.67 -4.09 -17.05
CA GLU A 56 13.24 -4.19 -17.35
C GLU A 56 12.63 -5.52 -16.90
N LEU A 57 11.40 -5.50 -16.39
CA LEU A 57 10.57 -6.69 -16.10
C LEU A 57 9.17 -6.48 -16.68
N VAL A 58 8.66 -7.47 -17.42
CA VAL A 58 7.36 -7.40 -18.12
C VAL A 58 6.45 -8.56 -17.72
N HIS A 59 5.24 -8.22 -17.24
CA HIS A 59 4.18 -9.16 -16.90
C HIS A 59 3.58 -9.82 -18.15
N ALA A 60 3.47 -11.15 -18.13
CA ALA A 60 2.73 -11.93 -19.11
C ALA A 60 1.23 -11.81 -18.83
N SER A 61 0.46 -11.20 -19.74
CA SER A 61 -0.98 -11.00 -19.50
C SER A 61 -1.73 -12.34 -19.37
N THR A 62 -2.47 -12.49 -18.27
CA THR A 62 -3.14 -13.75 -17.90
C THR A 62 -4.49 -13.97 -18.60
N GLY A 63 -4.86 -13.11 -19.57
CA GLY A 63 -6.13 -13.15 -20.30
C GLY A 63 -7.37 -12.82 -19.44
N ARG A 64 -7.21 -12.58 -18.14
CA ARG A 64 -8.26 -12.13 -17.22
C ARG A 64 -8.40 -10.62 -17.31
N SER A 65 -9.61 -10.10 -17.57
CA SER A 65 -9.85 -8.65 -17.46
C SER A 65 -9.69 -8.18 -16.01
N PRO A 66 -8.87 -7.16 -15.73
CA PRO A 66 -9.06 -6.28 -14.58
C PRO A 66 -10.45 -5.64 -14.62
N VAL A 67 -10.87 -5.18 -13.46
CA VAL A 67 -12.25 -4.74 -13.15
C VAL A 67 -12.21 -3.32 -12.58
N PRO A 68 -13.35 -2.63 -12.31
CA PRO A 68 -13.37 -1.20 -11.98
C PRO A 68 -12.43 -0.73 -10.84
N PHE A 69 -12.02 -1.61 -9.93
CA PHE A 69 -10.90 -1.34 -9.03
C PHE A 69 -9.86 -2.46 -9.12
N THR A 70 -8.68 -2.08 -9.60
CA THR A 70 -7.46 -2.87 -9.54
C THR A 70 -6.36 -1.95 -9.03
N LEU A 71 -5.68 -2.44 -8.00
CA LEU A 71 -4.55 -1.79 -7.34
C LEU A 71 -3.29 -2.55 -7.74
N LEU A 72 -2.30 -1.85 -8.30
CA LEU A 72 -0.97 -2.39 -8.48
C LEU A 72 -0.14 -2.03 -7.24
N HIS A 73 0.26 -3.05 -6.50
CA HIS A 73 1.04 -2.94 -5.26
C HIS A 73 2.38 -3.62 -5.48
N HIS A 74 3.49 -2.92 -5.22
CA HIS A 74 4.84 -3.49 -5.32
C HIS A 74 5.77 -2.83 -4.31
N CYS A 75 6.78 -3.57 -3.87
CA CYS A 75 7.78 -3.10 -2.92
C CYS A 75 9.08 -2.81 -3.67
N LEU A 76 9.68 -1.65 -3.43
CA LEU A 76 10.87 -1.16 -4.11
C LEU A 76 11.86 -0.64 -3.07
N SER A 77 13.06 -1.23 -2.99
CA SER A 77 14.04 -0.87 -1.94
C SER A 77 15.39 -0.44 -2.48
N PRO A 78 15.98 0.63 -1.91
CA PRO A 78 17.41 0.90 -1.95
C PRO A 78 18.17 0.16 -0.85
N PRO A 79 19.45 -0.18 -1.09
CA PRO A 79 20.26 -0.94 -0.15
C PRO A 79 20.86 -0.20 1.04
N ALA A 80 20.91 -0.89 2.19
CA ALA A 80 21.56 -0.46 3.42
C ALA A 80 23.10 -0.44 3.34
N LYS A 81 23.69 0.55 4.01
CA LYS A 81 25.11 0.91 3.87
C LYS A 81 26.06 0.05 4.72
N GLY A 82 26.28 -1.20 4.31
CA GLY A 82 27.43 -2.00 4.72
C GLY A 82 28.75 -1.36 4.24
N ARG A 83 29.87 -1.64 4.92
CA ARG A 83 31.20 -1.18 4.50
C ARG A 83 31.90 -2.21 3.60
N ASP A 84 32.53 -1.71 2.55
CA ASP A 84 33.66 -2.33 1.85
C ASP A 84 33.46 -3.78 1.36
N GLY A 85 32.51 -3.96 0.44
CA GLY A 85 32.37 -5.17 -0.39
C GLY A 85 32.46 -4.82 -1.88
N VAL A 86 33.45 -5.35 -2.60
CA VAL A 86 33.59 -5.16 -4.05
C VAL A 86 32.76 -6.21 -4.78
N CYS A 87 31.90 -5.79 -5.71
CA CYS A 87 31.24 -6.69 -6.66
C CYS A 87 32.29 -7.20 -7.68
N THR A 88 32.96 -8.30 -7.35
CA THR A 88 33.79 -9.04 -8.32
C THR A 88 32.91 -10.01 -9.11
N SER A 89 32.89 -9.87 -10.43
CA SER A 89 32.24 -10.82 -11.33
C SER A 89 32.80 -12.24 -11.20
N ILE A 90 31.97 -13.24 -11.51
CA ILE A 90 32.27 -14.66 -11.23
C ILE A 90 33.34 -15.21 -12.19
N GLY A 91 34.61 -14.99 -11.83
CA GLY A 91 35.77 -15.76 -12.29
C GLY A 91 36.12 -16.83 -11.26
N GLY A 92 35.64 -18.05 -11.44
CA GLY A 92 35.66 -19.07 -10.37
C GLY A 92 37.03 -19.68 -10.06
N LEU A 93 37.30 -19.90 -8.77
CA LEU A 93 38.12 -21.00 -8.25
C LEU A 93 37.85 -21.24 -6.74
N HIS A 94 38.32 -22.36 -6.19
CA HIS A 94 37.98 -22.82 -4.83
C HIS A 94 38.48 -21.90 -3.70
N GLY A 95 37.59 -21.61 -2.72
CA GLY A 95 37.97 -21.07 -1.41
C GLY A 95 36.81 -21.02 -0.43
N LYS A 96 36.89 -21.72 0.71
CA LYS A 96 35.90 -21.58 1.80
C LYS A 96 36.35 -20.51 2.79
N SER A 97 35.57 -19.44 2.92
CA SER A 97 35.65 -18.50 4.04
C SER A 97 34.25 -18.16 4.54
N HIS A 98 33.89 -18.63 5.75
CA HIS A 98 32.67 -18.19 6.42
C HIS A 98 32.90 -16.76 6.96
N GLN A 99 32.38 -15.76 6.26
CA GLN A 99 32.30 -14.39 6.76
C GLN A 99 30.84 -14.08 7.07
N LYS A 100 30.52 -13.87 8.36
CA LYS A 100 29.15 -13.62 8.80
C LYS A 100 28.73 -12.21 8.38
N MET A 101 27.87 -12.11 7.37
CA MET A 101 27.16 -10.87 7.05
C MET A 101 26.09 -10.60 8.12
N ASN A 102 25.91 -9.33 8.48
CA ASN A 102 24.74 -8.88 9.23
C ASN A 102 23.66 -8.52 8.20
N PRO A 103 22.46 -9.12 8.24
CA PRO A 103 21.42 -8.79 7.28
C PRO A 103 20.68 -7.51 7.69
N GLY A 104 20.59 -6.57 6.76
CA GLY A 104 19.64 -5.46 6.77
C GLY A 104 18.84 -5.48 5.47
N SER A 105 17.77 -4.69 5.41
CA SER A 105 16.96 -4.52 4.20
C SER A 105 17.81 -3.89 3.09
N GLY A 106 18.00 -4.63 1.99
CA GLY A 106 18.85 -4.17 0.89
C GLY A 106 20.38 -4.20 1.19
N SER A 107 21.22 -4.76 0.31
CA SER A 107 22.70 -4.88 0.55
C SER A 107 23.64 -4.38 -0.56
N CYS A 108 23.09 -4.03 -1.72
CA CYS A 108 23.77 -3.48 -2.91
C CYS A 108 24.26 -2.00 -2.75
N ARG A 109 24.41 -1.24 -3.84
CA ARG A 109 24.65 0.23 -3.84
C ARG A 109 23.38 1.02 -4.21
N PHE A 110 23.18 2.17 -3.59
CA PHE A 110 22.15 3.18 -3.96
C PHE A 110 22.78 4.44 -4.57
N SER A 111 21.95 5.27 -5.20
CA SER A 111 22.39 6.43 -5.99
C SER A 111 21.35 7.55 -5.93
N TYR A 112 21.81 8.80 -6.11
CA TYR A 112 20.97 9.99 -6.27
C TYR A 112 20.98 10.52 -7.72
N SER A 113 21.85 9.95 -8.57
CA SER A 113 22.08 10.29 -9.99
C SER A 113 21.44 9.30 -10.95
N ASP A 114 21.10 8.09 -10.48
CA ASP A 114 20.51 7.03 -11.32
C ASP A 114 19.15 7.46 -11.91
N PRO A 115 18.86 7.12 -13.18
CA PRO A 115 17.59 7.45 -13.80
C PRO A 115 16.39 6.80 -13.10
N SER A 116 15.24 7.47 -13.16
CA SER A 116 13.96 7.00 -12.62
C SER A 116 13.53 5.63 -13.17
N ILE A 117 12.71 4.94 -12.39
CA ILE A 117 12.01 3.72 -12.78
C ILE A 117 10.59 4.13 -13.19
N THR A 118 10.27 3.91 -14.46
CA THR A 118 8.94 4.17 -15.03
C THR A 118 8.11 2.89 -14.89
N VAL A 119 6.90 3.01 -14.33
CA VAL A 119 5.89 1.93 -14.30
C VAL A 119 4.85 2.23 -15.38
N SER A 120 4.59 1.28 -16.26
CA SER A 120 3.78 1.48 -17.46
C SER A 120 2.85 0.29 -17.74
N TYR A 121 1.90 0.48 -18.67
CA TYR A 121 1.05 -0.58 -19.19
C TYR A 121 0.90 -0.52 -20.71
N SER A 122 0.55 -1.66 -21.32
CA SER A 122 0.30 -1.82 -22.75
C SER A 122 -0.93 -2.69 -22.99
N LYS A 123 -1.65 -2.42 -24.11
CA LYS A 123 -2.85 -3.16 -24.53
C LYS A 123 -2.51 -4.09 -25.70
N ASN A 124 -2.76 -5.39 -25.57
CA ASN A 124 -2.48 -6.40 -26.61
C ASN A 124 -1.00 -6.41 -27.06
N SER A 125 -0.08 -6.30 -26.09
CA SER A 125 1.38 -6.34 -26.27
C SER A 125 1.95 -5.42 -27.37
N SER A 126 1.35 -4.26 -27.60
CA SER A 126 1.97 -3.19 -28.40
C SER A 126 3.23 -2.65 -27.74
N ALA A 127 4.20 -2.22 -28.54
CA ALA A 127 5.39 -1.52 -28.05
C ALA A 127 5.09 -0.10 -27.52
N ASP A 128 3.86 0.38 -27.72
CA ASP A 128 3.35 1.66 -27.24
C ASP A 128 2.96 1.55 -25.75
N TRP A 129 3.92 1.79 -24.87
CA TRP A 129 3.74 1.79 -23.42
C TRP A 129 3.19 3.12 -22.90
N THR A 130 2.11 3.06 -22.14
CA THR A 130 1.50 4.22 -21.46
C THR A 130 1.96 4.26 -20.00
N GLN A 131 2.54 5.37 -19.55
CA GLN A 131 3.01 5.53 -18.16
C GLN A 131 1.83 5.51 -17.17
N LEU A 132 1.99 4.77 -16.07
CA LEU A 132 1.16 4.83 -14.87
C LEU A 132 1.76 5.77 -13.82
N GLU A 133 3.06 5.61 -13.55
CA GLU A 133 3.78 6.38 -12.53
C GLU A 133 5.28 6.45 -12.87
N LYS A 134 5.98 7.47 -12.36
CA LYS A 134 7.43 7.62 -12.51
C LYS A 134 8.11 7.78 -11.16
N ILE A 135 8.75 6.72 -10.72
CA ILE A 135 9.35 6.59 -9.39
C ILE A 135 10.84 6.96 -9.49
N SER A 136 11.34 7.85 -8.63
CA SER A 136 12.77 8.15 -8.56
C SER A 136 13.60 6.91 -8.22
N ALA A 137 14.84 6.84 -8.70
CA ALA A 137 15.77 5.79 -8.29
C ALA A 137 15.85 5.71 -6.75
N PRO A 138 15.78 4.51 -6.15
CA PRO A 138 15.77 4.38 -4.70
C PRO A 138 17.05 4.95 -4.05
N SER A 139 16.87 5.80 -3.02
CA SER A 139 17.92 6.72 -2.56
C SER A 139 18.09 6.83 -1.02
N ASN A 140 17.41 5.97 -0.25
CA ASN A 140 17.61 5.80 1.19
C ASN A 140 18.16 4.39 1.50
N VAL A 141 17.58 3.65 2.47
CA VAL A 141 17.95 2.25 2.81
C VAL A 141 16.73 1.38 3.16
N SER A 142 15.52 1.84 2.87
CA SER A 142 14.27 1.27 3.39
C SER A 142 13.31 0.90 2.27
N THR A 143 12.66 -0.25 2.39
CA THR A 143 11.74 -0.72 1.34
C THR A 143 10.48 0.16 1.30
N ILE A 144 10.27 0.81 0.15
CA ILE A 144 9.10 1.65 -0.10
C ILE A 144 7.99 0.77 -0.71
N ILE A 145 6.83 0.77 -0.07
CA ILE A 145 5.63 0.10 -0.58
C ILE A 145 4.87 1.10 -1.46
N HIS A 146 4.82 0.82 -2.76
CA HIS A 146 4.08 1.62 -3.74
C HIS A 146 2.67 1.07 -3.93
N ILE A 147 1.70 2.00 -4.04
CA ILE A 147 0.27 1.72 -4.15
C ILE A 147 -0.27 2.55 -5.32
N LEU A 148 -0.65 1.89 -6.41
CA LEU A 148 -1.01 2.50 -7.67
C LEU A 148 -2.46 2.16 -8.05
N TYR A 149 -3.29 3.19 -8.23
CA TYR A 149 -4.67 3.05 -8.67
C TYR A 149 -4.71 3.04 -10.20
N LEU A 150 -5.15 1.93 -10.81
CA LEU A 150 -5.19 1.83 -12.26
C LEU A 150 -6.29 2.74 -12.86
N PRO A 151 -5.99 3.53 -13.92
CA PRO A 151 -7.01 4.25 -14.69
C PRO A 151 -7.93 3.28 -15.44
N GLU A 152 -9.09 3.74 -15.91
CA GLU A 152 -10.02 2.90 -16.69
C GLU A 152 -9.36 2.28 -17.93
N ASP A 153 -8.51 3.02 -18.64
CA ASP A 153 -7.79 2.48 -19.79
C ASP A 153 -6.78 1.37 -19.46
N ALA A 154 -6.33 1.24 -18.21
CA ALA A 154 -5.50 0.12 -17.77
C ALA A 154 -6.32 -1.11 -17.32
N LYS A 155 -7.65 -1.08 -17.53
CA LYS A 155 -8.58 -2.17 -17.21
C LYS A 155 -9.16 -2.75 -18.50
N GLY A 156 -8.89 -4.03 -18.75
CA GLY A 156 -9.38 -4.77 -19.90
C GLY A 156 -8.59 -6.06 -20.13
N GLU A 157 -9.03 -6.88 -21.07
CA GLU A 157 -8.28 -8.06 -21.48
C GLU A 157 -6.93 -7.69 -22.12
N ASN A 158 -5.94 -8.59 -22.02
CA ASN A 158 -4.61 -8.46 -22.62
C ASN A 158 -3.81 -7.21 -22.19
N ILE A 159 -4.01 -6.74 -20.96
CA ILE A 159 -3.16 -5.71 -20.35
C ILE A 159 -1.84 -6.33 -19.87
N HIS A 160 -0.73 -5.75 -20.29
CA HIS A 160 0.61 -6.02 -19.77
C HIS A 160 1.09 -4.86 -18.89
N PHE A 161 1.92 -5.15 -17.90
CA PHE A 161 2.57 -4.16 -17.04
C PHE A 161 4.08 -4.30 -17.16
N GLN A 162 4.79 -3.17 -17.14
CA GLN A 162 6.25 -3.10 -17.27
C GLN A 162 6.80 -2.20 -16.16
N TRP A 163 7.91 -2.65 -15.57
CA TRP A 163 8.81 -1.83 -14.76
C TRP A 163 10.10 -1.67 -15.52
N LYS A 164 10.48 -0.43 -15.85
CA LYS A 164 11.66 -0.16 -16.69
C LYS A 164 12.44 1.02 -16.11
N GLN A 165 13.75 0.85 -15.90
CA GLN A 165 14.61 1.98 -15.59
C GLN A 165 14.90 2.78 -16.88
N ASP A 166 14.78 4.10 -16.80
CA ASP A 166 15.19 5.02 -17.87
C ASP A 166 16.68 4.81 -18.22
N TYR A 167 17.05 4.95 -19.49
CA TYR A 167 18.44 4.75 -19.92
C TYR A 167 19.37 5.87 -19.42
N VAL A 168 20.55 5.49 -18.93
CA VAL A 168 21.68 6.41 -18.70
C VAL A 168 22.19 7.02 -20.01
N LEU A 169 22.86 8.18 -19.92
CA LEU A 169 23.45 8.84 -21.09
C LEU A 169 24.62 8.03 -21.68
N ALA A 170 24.92 8.27 -22.95
CA ALA A 170 25.90 7.49 -23.70
C ALA A 170 27.34 7.69 -23.18
N GLY A 171 27.78 6.76 -22.33
CA GLY A 171 29.09 6.77 -21.67
C GLY A 171 29.01 6.66 -20.14
N ASP A 172 27.84 6.91 -19.56
CA ASP A 172 27.56 6.74 -18.14
C ASP A 172 27.11 5.29 -17.83
N VAL A 173 26.99 4.98 -16.53
CA VAL A 173 26.59 3.67 -16.00
C VAL A 173 25.51 3.86 -14.93
N TYR A 174 24.70 2.85 -14.67
CA TYR A 174 23.91 2.82 -13.44
C TYR A 174 24.86 2.67 -12.25
N GLU A 175 24.81 3.61 -11.29
CA GLU A 175 25.63 3.54 -10.08
C GLU A 175 24.99 2.66 -8.99
N ALA A 176 23.67 2.43 -9.08
CA ALA A 176 22.90 1.67 -8.09
C ALA A 176 22.36 0.35 -8.61
N CYS A 177 21.94 -0.50 -7.66
CA CYS A 177 20.93 -1.52 -7.92
C CYS A 177 19.57 -1.10 -7.33
N TRP A 178 18.50 -1.69 -7.86
CA TRP A 178 17.17 -1.66 -7.26
C TRP A 178 16.57 -3.07 -7.30
N ALA A 179 15.56 -3.33 -6.47
CA ALA A 179 14.89 -4.61 -6.41
C ALA A 179 13.37 -4.46 -6.26
N LEU A 180 12.63 -5.39 -6.87
CA LEU A 180 11.18 -5.54 -6.74
C LEU A 180 10.83 -6.78 -5.94
N ASP A 181 9.85 -6.63 -5.05
CA ASP A 181 9.36 -7.69 -4.17
C ASP A 181 7.83 -7.53 -3.95
N ASN A 182 7.13 -8.63 -3.66
CA ASN A 182 5.71 -8.71 -3.32
C ASN A 182 4.81 -7.90 -4.30
N ILE A 183 4.86 -8.26 -5.58
CA ILE A 183 4.04 -7.65 -6.65
C ILE A 183 2.64 -8.27 -6.65
N LEU A 184 1.62 -7.41 -6.62
CA LEU A 184 0.22 -7.80 -6.51
C LEU A 184 -0.69 -6.93 -7.39
N ILE A 185 -1.63 -7.59 -8.06
CA ILE A 185 -2.69 -6.99 -8.87
C ILE A 185 -4.02 -7.62 -8.44
N ILE A 186 -4.89 -6.82 -7.80
CA ILE A 186 -6.17 -7.31 -7.23
C ILE A 186 -7.36 -7.22 -8.21
N ASN A 187 -8.32 -8.13 -8.04
CA ASN A 187 -9.64 -8.08 -8.67
C ASN A 187 -10.71 -7.78 -7.59
N ALA A 188 -11.18 -6.53 -7.55
CA ALA A 188 -12.14 -6.07 -6.55
C ALA A 188 -13.63 -6.25 -6.96
N ALA A 189 -13.95 -7.04 -7.98
CA ALA A 189 -15.35 -7.31 -8.36
C ALA A 189 -16.00 -8.38 -7.47
N HIS A 190 -15.22 -9.37 -7.01
CA HIS A 190 -15.70 -10.43 -6.12
C HIS A 190 -15.58 -10.04 -4.65
N ARG A 191 -16.33 -8.99 -4.26
CA ARG A 191 -16.43 -8.53 -2.87
C ARG A 191 -17.25 -9.51 -2.05
N LYS A 192 -16.63 -10.12 -1.03
CA LYS A 192 -17.32 -10.91 0.01
C LYS A 192 -17.35 -10.08 1.30
N VAL A 193 -18.55 -9.85 1.82
CA VAL A 193 -18.84 -9.13 3.09
C VAL A 193 -18.31 -9.86 4.34
N VAL A 194 -17.99 -11.15 4.22
CA VAL A 194 -17.34 -11.94 5.28
C VAL A 194 -15.97 -12.40 4.80
N LEU A 195 -15.02 -12.45 5.73
CA LEU A 195 -13.74 -13.14 5.58
C LEU A 195 -13.61 -14.11 6.75
N GLU A 196 -13.53 -15.39 6.41
CA GLU A 196 -13.27 -16.50 7.33
C GLU A 196 -12.23 -17.39 6.67
N ASP A 197 -11.24 -17.83 7.45
CA ASP A 197 -10.15 -18.69 7.00
C ASP A 197 -9.63 -19.47 8.22
N ASN A 198 -9.67 -20.80 8.15
CA ASN A 198 -9.12 -21.70 9.16
C ASN A 198 -7.75 -22.26 8.75
N LEU A 199 -7.17 -21.76 7.64
CA LEU A 199 -5.84 -22.11 7.14
C LEU A 199 -5.65 -23.60 6.74
N ASP A 200 -6.70 -24.41 6.84
CA ASP A 200 -6.74 -25.85 6.58
C ASP A 200 -7.76 -26.25 5.50
N PRO A 201 -7.43 -26.07 4.21
CA PRO A 201 -6.28 -25.34 3.67
C PRO A 201 -6.57 -23.85 3.47
N VAL A 202 -5.55 -23.00 3.62
CA VAL A 202 -5.65 -21.53 3.46
C VAL A 202 -6.27 -21.10 2.13
N ASP A 203 -7.29 -20.22 2.19
CA ASP A 203 -7.77 -19.52 1.00
C ASP A 203 -6.77 -18.42 0.65
N THR A 204 -5.87 -18.74 -0.28
CA THR A 204 -4.87 -17.78 -0.78
C THR A 204 -5.45 -16.50 -1.39
N GLY A 205 -6.77 -16.42 -1.62
CA GLY A 205 -7.51 -15.23 -2.02
C GLY A 205 -8.02 -14.35 -0.88
N ASN A 206 -8.01 -14.83 0.37
CA ASN A 206 -8.30 -14.03 1.56
C ASN A 206 -7.09 -13.22 2.04
N TRP A 207 -5.87 -13.60 1.65
CA TRP A 207 -4.62 -13.00 2.11
C TRP A 207 -3.84 -12.38 0.95
N LEU A 208 -3.43 -11.12 1.13
CA LEU A 208 -2.61 -10.44 0.13
C LEU A 208 -1.17 -10.89 0.26
N PHE A 209 -0.55 -10.61 1.42
CA PHE A 209 0.82 -11.01 1.75
C PHE A 209 1.00 -11.21 3.25
N PHE A 210 1.96 -12.06 3.62
CA PHE A 210 2.38 -12.30 5.00
C PHE A 210 3.92 -12.43 5.17
N PRO A 211 4.71 -11.41 4.81
CA PRO A 211 6.18 -11.47 4.85
C PRO A 211 6.69 -11.80 6.27
N GLY A 212 7.69 -12.68 6.35
CA GLY A 212 8.22 -13.21 7.61
C GLY A 212 7.44 -14.41 8.18
N ALA A 213 6.35 -14.84 7.53
CA ALA A 213 5.57 -16.00 7.93
C ALA A 213 5.44 -17.08 6.85
N THR A 214 5.08 -18.27 7.31
CA THR A 214 4.64 -19.40 6.46
C THR A 214 3.39 -20.02 7.07
N VAL A 215 2.41 -20.39 6.24
CA VAL A 215 1.26 -21.20 6.69
C VAL A 215 1.72 -22.63 6.95
N LYS A 216 1.66 -23.07 8.22
CA LYS A 216 2.00 -24.44 8.65
C LYS A 216 1.53 -24.73 10.07
N HIS A 217 1.36 -26.01 10.42
CA HIS A 217 1.19 -26.43 11.81
C HIS A 217 2.44 -26.09 12.63
N SER A 218 2.31 -25.12 13.53
CA SER A 218 3.42 -24.57 14.32
C SER A 218 2.89 -23.77 15.52
N CYS A 219 3.75 -23.24 16.38
CA CYS A 219 3.32 -22.45 17.56
C CYS A 219 2.30 -23.15 18.49
N GLN A 220 2.16 -24.48 18.39
CA GLN A 220 1.11 -25.29 19.03
C GLN A 220 -0.33 -24.94 18.55
N SER A 221 -0.52 -24.53 17.29
CA SER A 221 -1.86 -24.33 16.67
C SER A 221 -2.67 -25.63 16.63
N ASP A 222 -3.99 -25.51 16.57
CA ASP A 222 -4.86 -26.61 16.16
C ASP A 222 -4.96 -26.58 14.63
N GLY A 223 -4.31 -27.53 13.94
CA GLY A 223 -4.13 -27.42 12.50
C GLY A 223 -3.04 -26.41 12.08
N ASN A 224 -3.17 -25.81 10.90
CA ASN A 224 -2.21 -24.86 10.32
C ASN A 224 -2.41 -23.43 10.85
N SER A 225 -1.31 -22.69 11.08
CA SER A 225 -1.35 -21.26 11.44
C SER A 225 -0.43 -20.41 10.57
N ILE A 226 -0.69 -19.10 10.46
CA ILE A 226 0.24 -18.14 9.84
C ILE A 226 1.34 -17.89 10.87
N TYR A 227 2.44 -18.62 10.74
CA TYR A 227 3.54 -18.65 11.71
C TYR A 227 4.70 -17.74 11.30
N PHE A 228 4.97 -16.71 12.11
CA PHE A 228 6.12 -15.82 11.99
C PHE A 228 7.34 -16.39 12.71
N HIS A 229 8.45 -16.53 11.98
CA HIS A 229 9.63 -17.26 12.46
C HIS A 229 10.59 -16.41 13.31
N GLY A 230 10.47 -15.07 13.26
CA GLY A 230 11.38 -14.15 13.97
C GLY A 230 12.82 -14.17 13.41
N THR A 231 12.97 -14.29 12.10
CA THR A 231 14.26 -14.39 11.38
C THR A 231 15.07 -13.09 11.41
N GLU A 232 16.40 -13.21 11.26
CA GLU A 232 17.33 -12.08 11.13
C GLU A 232 17.19 -11.49 9.71
N GLY A 233 17.08 -10.17 9.55
CA GLY A 233 17.10 -9.48 8.25
C GLY A 233 15.78 -8.90 7.72
N SER A 234 14.62 -9.39 8.17
CA SER A 234 13.33 -8.81 7.78
C SER A 234 13.11 -7.44 8.44
N GLU A 235 12.80 -6.41 7.63
CA GLU A 235 12.25 -5.11 8.09
C GLU A 235 10.73 -5.21 8.34
N PHE A 236 10.05 -6.23 7.79
CA PHE A 236 8.59 -6.30 7.69
C PHE A 236 8.01 -7.67 8.07
N ASN A 237 7.61 -7.82 9.33
CA ASN A 237 6.75 -8.94 9.75
C ASN A 237 5.29 -8.49 9.93
N PHE A 238 4.41 -8.93 9.03
CA PHE A 238 2.97 -8.67 9.11
C PHE A 238 2.17 -9.69 8.30
N ALA A 239 0.86 -9.76 8.52
CA ALA A 239 -0.10 -10.43 7.63
C ALA A 239 -1.23 -9.46 7.29
N THR A 240 -1.61 -9.37 6.01
CA THR A 240 -2.65 -8.44 5.51
C THR A 240 -3.74 -9.20 4.75
N THR A 241 -5.00 -8.97 5.12
CA THR A 241 -6.17 -9.52 4.40
C THR A 241 -6.38 -8.84 3.06
N ARG A 242 -7.17 -9.48 2.18
CA ARG A 242 -7.87 -8.78 1.10
C ARG A 242 -8.82 -7.72 1.66
N ASP A 243 -9.37 -6.94 0.74
CA ASP A 243 -10.49 -6.05 1.03
C ASP A 243 -11.77 -6.85 1.35
N VAL A 244 -12.51 -6.33 2.32
CA VAL A 244 -13.79 -6.83 2.81
C VAL A 244 -14.76 -5.65 2.76
N ASP A 245 -15.96 -5.90 2.23
CA ASP A 245 -17.03 -4.90 2.26
C ASP A 245 -17.72 -4.98 3.63
N LEU A 246 -17.49 -3.97 4.46
CA LEU A 246 -18.03 -3.82 5.81
C LEU A 246 -18.98 -2.63 5.89
N SER A 247 -19.47 -2.14 4.75
CA SER A 247 -20.37 -0.98 4.69
C SER A 247 -21.71 -1.28 5.36
N THR A 248 -22.31 -0.25 5.95
CA THR A 248 -23.63 -0.31 6.61
C THR A 248 -24.58 0.69 5.96
N GLU A 249 -25.82 0.26 5.68
CA GLU A 249 -26.83 1.11 5.03
C GLU A 249 -27.25 2.30 5.91
N ASP A 250 -27.39 2.10 7.23
CA ASP A 250 -27.75 3.13 8.21
C ASP A 250 -26.58 3.46 9.15
N ALA A 251 -25.87 4.56 8.92
CA ALA A 251 -24.91 5.11 9.88
C ALA A 251 -25.60 6.15 10.79
N GLN A 252 -25.59 5.93 12.11
CA GLN A 252 -26.13 6.90 13.07
C GLN A 252 -25.14 8.04 13.32
N GLU A 253 -25.17 9.04 12.45
CA GLU A 253 -24.40 10.28 12.55
C GLU A 253 -24.91 11.23 13.63
N GLN A 254 -23.98 11.94 14.26
CA GLN A 254 -24.27 12.91 15.33
C GLN A 254 -24.33 14.35 14.81
N TRP A 255 -23.66 14.61 13.70
CA TRP A 255 -23.60 15.89 13.00
C TRP A 255 -23.22 15.64 11.54
N ALA A 256 -23.80 16.43 10.63
CA ALA A 256 -23.48 16.43 9.21
C ALA A 256 -23.54 17.87 8.62
N GLU A 257 -22.79 18.09 7.54
CA GLU A 257 -22.81 19.27 6.68
C GLU A 257 -22.88 18.82 5.21
N GLU A 258 -23.94 19.23 4.53
CA GLU A 258 -24.30 18.83 3.17
C GLU A 258 -23.87 19.87 2.12
N PHE A 259 -23.42 21.06 2.54
CA PHE A 259 -22.95 22.15 1.67
C PHE A 259 -23.99 22.74 0.69
N GLU A 260 -25.28 22.36 0.81
CA GLU A 260 -26.42 22.92 0.05
C GLU A 260 -26.61 24.45 0.26
N SER A 261 -25.93 25.05 1.24
CA SER A 261 -25.77 26.50 1.39
C SER A 261 -24.43 26.83 2.04
N GLN A 262 -23.96 28.08 1.94
CA GLN A 262 -22.67 28.46 2.49
C GLN A 262 -22.62 28.25 4.03
N PRO A 263 -21.70 27.41 4.56
CA PRO A 263 -21.58 27.17 5.99
C PRO A 263 -21.22 28.44 6.75
N LYS A 264 -21.68 28.54 8.01
CA LYS A 264 -21.52 29.74 8.88
C LYS A 264 -20.10 29.88 9.48
N GLY A 265 -19.07 29.60 8.69
CA GLY A 265 -17.65 29.62 9.04
C GLY A 265 -16.80 30.61 8.23
N SER A 266 -15.50 30.69 8.52
CA SER A 266 -14.61 31.78 8.05
C SER A 266 -13.81 31.44 6.78
N LEU A 267 -14.38 31.72 5.59
CA LEU A 267 -13.88 31.30 4.27
C LEU A 267 -12.53 31.93 3.87
N GLN A 268 -11.61 31.12 3.32
CA GLN A 268 -10.40 31.57 2.63
C GLN A 268 -10.16 30.75 1.35
N VAL A 269 -10.69 31.24 0.23
CA VAL A 269 -10.28 30.81 -1.12
C VAL A 269 -9.09 31.67 -1.55
N PRO A 270 -8.03 31.11 -2.18
CA PRO A 270 -7.10 31.91 -2.98
C PRO A 270 -7.85 32.51 -4.18
N GLU A 271 -7.77 33.83 -4.38
CA GLU A 271 -8.59 34.55 -5.37
C GLU A 271 -8.38 34.05 -6.82
N ALA A 272 -9.43 33.46 -7.40
CA ALA A 272 -9.62 33.30 -8.84
C ALA A 272 -11.13 33.21 -9.15
N GLU A 273 -11.57 33.86 -10.22
CA GLU A 273 -12.98 34.19 -10.46
C GLU A 273 -13.76 33.09 -11.22
N VAL A 274 -14.94 32.73 -10.70
CA VAL A 274 -15.76 31.64 -11.26
C VAL A 274 -17.04 32.19 -11.92
N GLU A 275 -16.97 32.34 -13.24
CA GLU A 275 -18.09 32.29 -14.17
C GLU A 275 -17.67 31.46 -15.41
N ALA A 276 -18.56 30.78 -16.14
CA ALA A 276 -20.01 30.66 -16.02
C ALA A 276 -20.46 29.21 -16.34
N GLY A 277 -21.66 28.82 -15.89
CA GLY A 277 -22.23 27.50 -16.26
C GLY A 277 -23.31 26.90 -15.36
N GLN A 278 -24.14 27.70 -14.68
CA GLN A 278 -25.21 27.22 -13.78
C GLN A 278 -24.77 26.22 -12.69
N LEU A 279 -23.73 26.56 -11.94
CA LEU A 279 -23.42 25.91 -10.66
C LEU A 279 -23.67 26.90 -9.52
N GLN A 280 -24.60 26.58 -8.63
CA GLN A 280 -24.92 27.42 -7.48
C GLN A 280 -23.97 27.10 -6.31
N GLN A 281 -23.28 28.14 -5.81
CA GLN A 281 -22.65 28.20 -4.48
C GLN A 281 -21.47 27.23 -4.21
N GLN A 282 -20.28 27.67 -4.66
CA GLN A 282 -19.01 27.39 -3.96
C GLN A 282 -18.96 28.13 -2.59
N PRO A 283 -17.92 27.96 -1.73
CA PRO A 283 -16.83 26.95 -1.69
C PRO A 283 -16.60 26.30 -0.29
N ALA A 284 -15.67 25.34 -0.22
CA ALA A 284 -15.33 24.50 0.96
C ALA A 284 -14.65 25.22 2.15
N LEU A 285 -14.68 24.60 3.36
CA LEU A 285 -14.19 25.26 4.58
C LEU A 285 -13.71 24.40 5.78
N THR A 286 -13.15 25.09 6.78
CA THR A 286 -12.59 24.64 8.07
C THR A 286 -13.40 25.19 9.25
N PHE A 287 -13.77 24.34 10.22
CA PHE A 287 -14.63 24.70 11.36
C PHE A 287 -13.88 24.91 12.70
N GLN A 288 -14.62 25.13 13.80
CA GLN A 288 -14.08 25.24 15.16
C GLN A 288 -15.06 24.64 16.19
N HIS A 289 -14.51 23.82 17.09
CA HIS A 289 -15.10 23.36 18.35
C HIS A 289 -16.04 22.13 18.28
N GLN A 290 -15.75 21.16 19.17
CA GLN A 290 -16.46 19.95 19.64
C GLN A 290 -16.76 18.77 18.68
N GLU A 291 -15.83 17.80 18.77
CA GLU A 291 -16.03 16.34 18.94
C GLU A 291 -16.25 15.37 17.75
N HIS A 292 -15.29 14.43 17.67
CA HIS A 292 -15.27 13.05 17.09
C HIS A 292 -15.45 12.67 15.59
N GLY A 293 -15.48 12.60 14.26
CA GLY A 293 -15.83 11.32 13.61
C GLY A 293 -15.81 11.23 12.08
N HIS A 294 -14.83 11.83 11.39
CA HIS A 294 -14.97 12.18 9.97
C HIS A 294 -14.92 11.06 8.91
N ALA A 295 -15.89 11.16 7.99
CA ALA A 295 -15.82 10.63 6.64
C ALA A 295 -16.38 11.66 5.62
N TYR A 296 -15.94 11.58 4.35
CA TYR A 296 -16.31 12.50 3.27
C TYR A 296 -16.61 11.75 1.98
N ARG A 297 -17.51 12.27 1.14
CA ARG A 297 -17.64 11.83 -0.26
C ARG A 297 -16.95 12.84 -1.17
N ALA A 298 -15.96 12.41 -1.96
CA ALA A 298 -15.49 13.22 -3.09
C ALA A 298 -16.57 13.27 -4.18
N ARG A 299 -16.58 14.26 -5.09
CA ARG A 299 -17.44 14.26 -6.29
C ARG A 299 -16.60 14.44 -7.56
N GLY A 300 -16.35 13.35 -8.28
CA GLY A 300 -15.58 13.34 -9.54
C GLY A 300 -16.46 13.41 -10.79
N GLY A 301 -16.20 14.38 -11.67
CA GLY A 301 -16.83 14.50 -12.98
C GLY A 301 -16.53 15.84 -13.67
N THR A 302 -16.02 15.81 -14.91
CA THR A 302 -15.66 16.97 -15.77
C THR A 302 -14.62 17.98 -15.24
N CYS A 303 -14.26 17.98 -13.96
CA CYS A 303 -13.20 18.82 -13.41
C CYS A 303 -11.80 18.37 -13.85
N ASP A 304 -10.94 19.35 -14.16
CA ASP A 304 -9.52 19.13 -14.40
C ASP A 304 -8.85 18.57 -13.14
N SER A 305 -8.35 17.33 -13.22
CA SER A 305 -7.83 16.62 -12.06
C SER A 305 -6.39 17.00 -11.71
N GLY A 306 -5.93 16.62 -10.51
CA GLY A 306 -4.49 16.60 -10.23
C GLY A 306 -3.73 15.67 -11.20
N GLU A 307 -2.50 16.06 -11.52
CA GLU A 307 -1.59 15.39 -12.46
C GLU A 307 -0.34 14.84 -11.76
N SER A 308 -0.03 15.27 -10.53
CA SER A 308 1.10 14.77 -9.74
C SER A 308 0.85 14.84 -8.23
N HIS A 309 1.77 14.27 -7.44
CA HIS A 309 1.80 14.38 -5.98
C HIS A 309 1.95 15.81 -5.43
N GLU A 310 2.25 16.80 -6.27
CA GLU A 310 2.15 18.22 -5.87
C GLU A 310 0.69 18.68 -5.76
N ASN A 311 -0.27 17.98 -6.37
CA ASN A 311 -1.69 18.30 -6.30
C ASN A 311 -2.45 17.57 -5.18
N ASP A 312 -1.78 16.72 -4.38
CA ASP A 312 -2.43 16.00 -3.28
C ASP A 312 -3.03 16.95 -2.24
N VAL A 313 -4.13 16.52 -1.61
CA VAL A 313 -4.83 17.25 -0.56
C VAL A 313 -4.51 16.63 0.80
N ILE A 314 -3.81 17.39 1.65
CA ILE A 314 -3.46 16.99 3.01
C ILE A 314 -4.66 17.24 3.94
N LEU A 315 -5.07 16.20 4.67
CA LEU A 315 -5.99 16.32 5.79
C LEU A 315 -5.18 16.47 7.08
N TYR A 316 -5.46 17.52 7.86
CA TYR A 316 -4.83 17.71 9.17
C TYR A 316 -5.79 18.26 10.23
N ALA A 317 -5.58 17.83 11.47
CA ALA A 317 -6.25 18.38 12.63
C ALA A 317 -5.48 19.57 13.22
N LYS A 318 -6.19 20.46 13.92
CA LYS A 318 -5.60 21.56 14.68
C LYS A 318 -6.37 21.81 15.96
N ILE A 319 -5.72 21.65 17.10
CA ILE A 319 -6.30 21.92 18.42
C ILE A 319 -6.13 23.42 18.74
N GLU A 320 -7.17 24.08 19.23
CA GLU A 320 -7.12 25.48 19.66
C GLU A 320 -6.02 25.72 20.71
N GLY A 321 -5.39 26.91 20.65
CA GLY A 321 -4.21 27.23 21.46
C GLY A 321 -2.91 26.56 21.00
N ARG A 322 -2.95 25.42 20.29
CA ARG A 322 -1.75 24.82 19.68
C ARG A 322 -1.43 25.47 18.33
N ARG A 323 -0.13 25.67 18.06
CA ARG A 323 0.37 26.18 16.76
C ARG A 323 0.56 25.07 15.72
N GLU A 324 0.86 23.88 16.21
CA GLU A 324 1.11 22.66 15.43
C GLU A 324 -0.12 22.23 14.62
N HIS A 325 0.13 21.65 13.45
CA HIS A 325 -0.88 21.00 12.61
C HIS A 325 -0.58 19.50 12.65
N ILE A 326 -1.56 18.70 13.04
CA ILE A 326 -1.40 17.27 13.25
C ILE A 326 -1.90 16.57 11.98
N PRO A 327 -1.04 16.04 11.11
CA PRO A 327 -1.46 15.38 9.88
C PRO A 327 -2.27 14.12 10.22
N LEU A 328 -3.33 13.88 9.45
CA LEU A 328 -4.16 12.67 9.57
C LEU A 328 -4.02 11.77 8.35
N ASP A 329 -4.11 12.35 7.15
CA ASP A 329 -4.07 11.62 5.89
C ASP A 329 -3.59 12.53 4.73
N THR A 330 -3.25 11.94 3.58
CA THR A 330 -2.92 12.65 2.34
C THR A 330 -3.69 12.02 1.19
N LEU A 331 -4.74 12.71 0.75
CA LEU A 331 -5.60 12.28 -0.34
C LEU A 331 -4.88 12.48 -1.66
N THR A 332 -4.45 11.39 -2.29
CA THR A 332 -3.59 11.45 -3.48
C THR A 332 -4.36 11.82 -4.73
N TYR A 333 -3.70 12.52 -5.65
CA TYR A 333 -4.27 12.96 -6.93
C TYR A 333 -4.86 11.82 -7.79
N ALA A 334 -4.40 10.58 -7.59
CA ALA A 334 -4.76 9.39 -8.37
C ALA A 334 -5.91 8.56 -7.76
N ALA A 335 -6.05 8.53 -6.43
CA ALA A 335 -7.03 7.67 -5.76
C ALA A 335 -8.49 8.10 -5.93
N TYR A 336 -8.73 9.42 -6.10
CA TYR A 336 -10.07 10.03 -6.00
C TYR A 336 -10.58 10.59 -7.35
N LYS A 337 -10.38 9.85 -8.45
CA LYS A 337 -10.90 10.24 -9.78
C LYS A 337 -12.43 10.12 -9.90
N VAL A 338 -13.06 9.31 -9.04
CA VAL A 338 -14.51 9.09 -8.95
C VAL A 338 -15.03 9.47 -7.56
N PRO A 339 -16.36 9.63 -7.37
CA PRO A 339 -16.93 9.85 -6.04
C PRO A 339 -16.66 8.67 -5.09
N SER A 340 -15.78 8.86 -4.10
CA SER A 340 -15.37 7.83 -3.13
C SER A 340 -15.51 8.30 -1.69
N LEU A 341 -15.72 7.36 -0.78
CA LEU A 341 -15.73 7.59 0.67
C LEU A 341 -14.29 7.64 1.21
N VAL A 342 -13.91 8.74 1.84
CA VAL A 342 -12.74 8.86 2.74
C VAL A 342 -13.23 8.59 4.17
N SER A 343 -12.50 7.84 4.99
CA SER A 343 -12.84 7.54 6.38
C SER A 343 -11.59 7.61 7.27
N VAL A 344 -11.64 8.39 8.37
CA VAL A 344 -10.44 8.72 9.15
C VAL A 344 -10.67 8.61 10.67
N VAL A 345 -9.82 7.83 11.34
CA VAL A 345 -9.84 7.66 12.80
C VAL A 345 -9.37 8.93 13.50
N ILE A 346 -10.17 9.45 14.42
CA ILE A 346 -9.80 10.59 15.27
C ILE A 346 -9.24 10.06 16.60
N SER A 347 -7.90 10.05 16.67
CA SER A 347 -7.09 9.61 17.81
C SER A 347 -7.48 10.30 19.12
N PRO A 348 -7.33 9.65 20.30
CA PRO A 348 -7.71 10.22 21.60
C PRO A 348 -7.14 11.63 21.88
N ASP A 349 -5.91 11.94 21.46
CA ASP A 349 -5.31 13.27 21.63
C ASP A 349 -6.02 14.41 20.87
N LEU A 350 -6.86 14.05 19.89
CA LEU A 350 -7.69 14.95 19.08
C LEU A 350 -9.14 15.01 19.58
N GLN A 351 -9.53 14.17 20.54
CA GLN A 351 -10.86 14.15 21.16
C GLN A 351 -10.94 15.24 22.23
N THR A 352 -10.77 16.50 21.78
CA THR A 352 -10.73 17.69 22.61
C THR A 352 -11.96 18.56 22.36
N PRO A 353 -12.34 19.43 23.31
CA PRO A 353 -13.34 20.46 23.07
C PRO A 353 -13.05 21.33 21.84
N ALA A 354 -11.79 21.53 21.46
CA ALA A 354 -11.39 22.62 20.58
C ALA A 354 -10.63 22.18 19.33
N THR A 355 -10.94 21.00 18.80
CA THR A 355 -10.32 20.47 17.58
C THR A 355 -10.97 21.07 16.32
N LYS A 356 -10.15 21.36 15.31
CA LYS A 356 -10.52 21.70 13.93
C LYS A 356 -9.99 20.62 12.98
N PHE A 357 -10.66 20.41 11.86
CA PHE A 357 -10.19 19.56 10.77
C PHE A 357 -10.12 20.37 9.47
N CYS A 358 -9.01 20.23 8.75
CA CYS A 358 -8.62 21.11 7.67
C CYS A 358 -8.16 20.29 6.47
N LEU A 359 -8.69 20.58 5.27
CA LEU A 359 -8.15 20.09 4.01
C LEU A 359 -7.31 21.19 3.35
N LYS A 360 -6.12 20.85 2.85
CA LYS A 360 -5.25 21.76 2.11
C LYS A 360 -4.53 21.05 0.97
N GLN A 361 -4.72 21.55 -0.25
CA GLN A 361 -3.91 21.18 -1.41
C GLN A 361 -2.48 21.75 -1.31
N LYS A 362 -1.45 21.00 -1.73
CA LYS A 362 -0.06 21.50 -1.71
C LYS A 362 0.17 22.57 -2.78
N SER A 363 -0.18 22.31 -4.05
CA SER A 363 -0.15 23.27 -5.17
C SER A 363 -1.21 22.95 -6.25
N HIS A 364 -1.50 23.92 -7.12
CA HIS A 364 -2.35 23.79 -8.29
C HIS A 364 -1.87 24.71 -9.42
N GLN A 365 -2.09 24.35 -10.69
CA GLN A 365 -1.61 25.09 -11.87
C GLN A 365 -2.51 26.29 -12.24
N GLY A 366 -2.97 27.06 -11.24
CA GLY A 366 -3.85 28.22 -11.44
C GLY A 366 -5.34 27.91 -11.45
N HIS A 367 -6.14 28.78 -12.08
CA HIS A 367 -7.61 28.69 -12.08
C HIS A 367 -8.13 27.52 -12.94
N ASN A 368 -9.17 26.83 -12.47
CA ASN A 368 -9.78 25.65 -13.11
C ASN A 368 -8.78 24.55 -13.49
N ARG A 369 -7.64 24.46 -12.80
CA ARG A 369 -6.64 23.39 -12.95
C ARG A 369 -6.43 22.67 -11.62
N ASN A 370 -6.29 21.34 -11.68
CA ASN A 370 -6.10 20.45 -10.54
C ASN A 370 -7.18 20.60 -9.43
N VAL A 371 -8.43 20.77 -9.86
CA VAL A 371 -9.61 20.97 -9.03
C VAL A 371 -9.99 19.70 -8.27
N TRP A 372 -10.42 19.87 -7.02
CA TRP A 372 -10.98 18.82 -6.17
C TRP A 372 -12.28 19.32 -5.52
N ALA A 373 -13.17 18.38 -5.18
CA ALA A 373 -14.45 18.65 -4.55
C ALA A 373 -14.71 17.65 -3.42
N VAL A 374 -15.31 18.14 -2.33
CA VAL A 374 -15.71 17.35 -1.16
C VAL A 374 -17.13 17.71 -0.74
N ASP A 375 -17.78 16.73 -0.13
CA ASP A 375 -19.22 16.69 0.07
C ASP A 375 -19.56 15.78 1.26
N TYR A 376 -20.73 15.98 1.87
CA TYR A 376 -21.27 15.18 2.98
C TYR A 376 -20.29 14.96 4.14
N PHE A 377 -19.86 16.05 4.79
CA PHE A 377 -19.00 16.01 5.97
C PHE A 377 -19.82 15.58 7.18
N HIS A 378 -19.62 14.37 7.69
CA HIS A 378 -20.34 13.88 8.87
C HIS A 378 -19.41 13.39 9.98
N ILE A 379 -19.99 13.11 11.15
CA ILE A 379 -19.31 12.69 12.37
C ILE A 379 -20.00 11.47 12.99
N LEU A 380 -19.24 10.38 13.14
CA LEU A 380 -19.65 9.13 13.78
C LEU A 380 -18.93 8.92 15.14
N PRO A 381 -19.58 8.26 16.12
CA PRO A 381 -18.92 7.82 17.36
C PRO A 381 -17.88 6.72 17.09
N VAL A 382 -17.01 6.42 18.05
CA VAL A 382 -15.91 5.44 17.87
C VAL A 382 -16.41 4.04 17.51
N LEU A 383 -17.47 3.56 18.17
CA LEU A 383 -18.18 2.31 17.86
C LEU A 383 -19.60 2.63 17.41
N PRO A 384 -20.22 1.82 16.54
CA PRO A 384 -21.65 1.92 16.24
C PRO A 384 -22.51 1.68 17.49
N SER A 385 -23.71 2.25 17.51
CA SER A 385 -24.68 2.08 18.61
C SER A 385 -25.21 0.64 18.74
N THR A 386 -25.15 -0.12 17.65
CA THR A 386 -25.36 -1.58 17.60
C THR A 386 -24.11 -2.24 17.01
N VAL A 387 -23.62 -3.32 17.62
CA VAL A 387 -22.47 -4.07 17.08
C VAL A 387 -22.95 -4.90 15.88
N THR A 388 -22.80 -4.36 14.68
CA THR A 388 -23.12 -5.01 13.40
C THR A 388 -21.97 -5.90 12.90
N HIS A 389 -20.74 -5.42 13.05
CA HIS A 389 -19.53 -6.11 12.58
C HIS A 389 -18.50 -6.29 13.70
N MET A 390 -17.75 -7.38 13.62
CA MET A 390 -16.72 -7.77 14.58
C MET A 390 -15.59 -8.51 13.87
N ILE A 391 -14.38 -8.44 14.43
CA ILE A 391 -13.28 -9.34 14.07
C ILE A 391 -12.99 -10.29 15.23
N GLN A 392 -12.78 -11.55 14.92
CA GLN A 392 -12.33 -12.59 15.83
C GLN A 392 -11.13 -13.30 15.21
N PHE A 393 -10.08 -13.51 16.01
CA PHE A 393 -8.88 -14.24 15.63
C PHE A 393 -8.22 -14.77 16.90
N SER A 394 -7.49 -15.86 16.78
CA SER A 394 -6.64 -16.38 17.84
C SER A 394 -5.18 -16.03 17.55
N ILE A 395 -4.44 -15.70 18.61
CA ILE A 395 -3.04 -15.28 18.52
C ILE A 395 -2.21 -15.93 19.63
N ASN A 396 -0.99 -16.32 19.30
CA ASN A 396 0.00 -16.80 20.26
C ASN A 396 1.30 -16.01 20.07
N LEU A 397 1.70 -15.28 21.12
CA LEU A 397 2.91 -14.44 21.14
C LEU A 397 4.03 -15.17 21.86
N GLY A 398 5.20 -15.32 21.22
CA GLY A 398 6.34 -16.07 21.75
C GLY A 398 6.23 -17.59 21.62
N CYS A 399 5.11 -18.14 21.15
CA CYS A 399 4.94 -19.56 20.85
C CYS A 399 5.35 -20.51 21.99
N GLY A 400 4.90 -20.23 23.21
CA GLY A 400 5.25 -21.01 24.41
C GLY A 400 6.63 -20.73 25.00
N THR A 401 7.47 -19.94 24.35
CA THR A 401 8.73 -19.43 24.94
C THR A 401 8.49 -18.16 25.76
N TYR A 402 9.39 -17.85 26.69
CA TYR A 402 9.41 -16.70 27.61
C TYR A 402 8.46 -16.66 28.82
N GLN A 403 7.14 -16.91 28.74
CA GLN A 403 6.25 -16.86 29.93
C GLN A 403 5.10 -17.88 29.95
N PRO A 404 4.58 -18.28 31.13
CA PRO A 404 3.45 -19.24 31.24
C PRO A 404 2.13 -18.81 30.59
N GLY A 405 1.96 -17.51 30.32
CA GLY A 405 0.81 -16.93 29.61
C GLY A 405 0.92 -16.96 28.08
N ASN A 406 2.07 -17.34 27.53
CA ASN A 406 2.34 -17.35 26.08
C ASN A 406 1.70 -18.59 25.43
N ARG A 407 0.38 -18.51 25.27
CA ARG A 407 -0.50 -19.53 24.67
C ARG A 407 -1.40 -18.86 23.63
N TRP A 408 -2.18 -19.67 22.93
CA TRP A 408 -3.29 -19.19 22.11
C TRP A 408 -4.32 -18.45 22.98
N ASN A 409 -4.63 -17.22 22.56
CA ASN A 409 -5.66 -16.37 23.15
C ASN A 409 -6.59 -15.92 22.03
N ARG A 410 -7.88 -16.25 22.11
CA ARG A 410 -8.89 -15.77 21.17
C ARG A 410 -9.27 -14.34 21.49
N ILE A 411 -8.91 -13.43 20.60
CA ILE A 411 -9.25 -12.01 20.65
C ILE A 411 -10.55 -11.80 19.88
N THR A 412 -11.38 -10.87 20.35
CA THR A 412 -12.65 -10.51 19.70
C THR A 412 -12.92 -9.04 19.93
N ILE A 413 -13.08 -8.30 18.83
CA ILE A 413 -13.14 -6.82 18.83
C ILE A 413 -14.34 -6.39 17.96
N PRO A 414 -15.30 -5.61 18.51
CA PRO A 414 -16.32 -4.96 17.68
C PRO A 414 -15.66 -3.90 16.79
N LEU A 415 -16.02 -3.85 15.51
CA LEU A 415 -15.33 -2.95 14.58
C LEU A 415 -15.79 -1.48 14.78
N PRO A 416 -14.85 -0.52 14.74
CA PRO A 416 -15.18 0.90 14.85
C PRO A 416 -15.83 1.42 13.56
N ASN A 417 -16.65 2.47 13.67
CA ASN A 417 -17.35 3.05 12.52
C ASN A 417 -16.39 3.44 11.37
N ALA A 418 -15.18 3.90 11.70
CA ALA A 418 -14.17 4.25 10.70
C ALA A 418 -13.70 3.07 9.82
N ALA A 419 -13.94 1.82 10.25
CA ALA A 419 -13.64 0.59 9.52
C ALA A 419 -14.88 -0.07 8.86
N LEU A 420 -16.03 0.61 8.87
CA LEU A 420 -17.28 0.14 8.23
C LEU A 420 -17.40 0.72 6.81
N THR A 421 -16.43 0.36 5.96
CA THR A 421 -16.36 0.85 4.56
C THR A 421 -16.40 -0.32 3.56
N SER A 422 -16.67 0.01 2.29
CA SER A 422 -16.76 -0.97 1.20
C SER A 422 -15.44 -1.65 0.81
N ASP A 423 -14.31 -1.15 1.32
CA ASP A 423 -12.95 -1.48 0.90
C ASP A 423 -12.01 -1.52 2.12
N THR A 424 -12.42 -2.17 3.22
CA THR A 424 -11.61 -2.30 4.43
C THR A 424 -10.75 -3.56 4.41
N ARG A 425 -9.45 -3.41 4.72
CA ARG A 425 -8.49 -4.52 4.88
C ARG A 425 -7.81 -4.46 6.25
N ILE A 426 -7.59 -5.62 6.86
CA ILE A 426 -7.01 -5.77 8.20
C ILE A 426 -5.55 -6.21 8.10
N ARG A 427 -4.70 -5.71 9.00
CA ARG A 427 -3.28 -6.07 9.07
C ARG A 427 -2.80 -6.27 10.50
N TRP A 428 -2.33 -7.47 10.81
CA TRP A 428 -1.54 -7.74 12.02
C TRP A 428 -0.09 -7.42 11.71
N ARG A 429 0.57 -6.56 12.52
CA ARG A 429 1.95 -6.13 12.29
C ARG A 429 2.78 -6.20 13.57
N GLN A 430 3.96 -6.79 13.47
CA GLN A 430 4.97 -6.75 14.52
C GLN A 430 5.59 -5.34 14.62
N THR A 431 5.53 -4.73 15.79
CA THR A 431 6.04 -3.36 16.04
C THR A 431 7.27 -3.32 16.95
N GLY A 432 7.56 -4.42 17.65
CA GLY A 432 8.83 -4.62 18.36
C GLY A 432 9.91 -5.23 17.46
N PRO A 433 11.08 -5.59 18.02
CA PRO A 433 12.15 -6.26 17.27
C PRO A 433 11.63 -7.53 16.58
N ILE A 434 12.06 -7.75 15.33
CA ILE A 434 11.69 -8.94 14.55
C ILE A 434 12.50 -10.16 14.97
N LEU A 435 13.83 -10.00 15.08
CA LEU A 435 14.76 -11.07 15.46
C LEU A 435 14.37 -11.73 16.80
N GLY A 436 14.21 -13.05 16.79
CA GLY A 436 13.93 -13.90 17.96
C GLY A 436 12.48 -13.86 18.46
N ASN A 437 11.64 -12.97 17.94
CA ASN A 437 10.24 -12.82 18.37
C ASN A 437 9.29 -13.56 17.42
N MET A 438 9.04 -14.83 17.74
CA MET A 438 8.06 -15.68 17.06
C MET A 438 6.63 -15.33 17.49
N TRP A 439 5.67 -15.43 16.57
CA TRP A 439 4.23 -15.35 16.86
C TRP A 439 3.42 -16.05 15.76
N ALA A 440 2.15 -16.36 16.03
CA ALA A 440 1.25 -16.90 15.03
C ALA A 440 -0.18 -16.39 15.19
N ILE A 441 -0.92 -16.33 14.08
CA ILE A 441 -2.37 -16.08 14.04
C ILE A 441 -3.11 -17.23 13.37
N ASP A 442 -4.34 -17.44 13.84
CA ASP A 442 -5.19 -18.62 13.59
C ASP A 442 -6.67 -18.26 13.94
N ASN A 443 -7.63 -19.20 13.81
CA ASN A 443 -9.03 -19.00 14.21
C ASN A 443 -9.55 -19.91 15.36
N SER A 444 -8.72 -20.79 15.92
CA SER A 444 -9.03 -21.73 17.02
C SER A 444 -9.65 -21.10 18.30
#